data_AF-A0A7S1RE73-F1
#
_entry.id   AF-A0A7S1RE73-F1
#
_cell.length_a   1.000
_cell.length_b   1.000
_cell.length_c   1.000
_cell.angle_alpha   90.00
_cell.angle_beta   90.00
_cell.angle_gamma   90.00
#
_symmetry.space_group_name_H-M   'P 1'
#
loop_
_entity.id
_entity.type
_entity.pdbx_description
1 polymer ?
#
loop_
_entity_poly.entity_id
_entity_poly.type
_entity_poly.pdbx_seq_one_letter_code
_entity_poly.pdbx_strand_id
1 'polypeptide(L)'
;DPSDVIYTDLMEDPRKRTGRELIGYASIVGLYLGFMPFVVAISQLTNLDQLGRHFPAVHGFLAAVPSLAPFFESLGAVVALRFFMMFLPSILMVIFQNFFCLRADAWAQHKLQMSYFWFLVIFEILVTGVGSSL
;
A
#
# COMPACT_ATOMS: atom_id res chain seq x y z
N ASP A 1 -17.85 -13.24 18.91
CA ASP A 1 -19.14 -13.90 18.71
C ASP A 1 -18.84 -15.37 18.37
N PRO A 2 -19.51 -16.39 18.92
CA PRO A 2 -19.32 -17.79 18.53
C PRO A 2 -19.44 -18.07 17.02
N SER A 3 -20.18 -17.23 16.27
CA SER A 3 -20.27 -17.29 14.80
C SER A 3 -18.98 -16.90 14.07
N ASP A 4 -18.06 -16.20 14.76
CA ASP A 4 -16.86 -15.60 14.19
C ASP A 4 -15.65 -16.55 14.17
N VAL A 5 -15.83 -17.77 14.72
CA VAL A 5 -14.76 -18.76 14.88
C VAL A 5 -14.63 -19.61 13.62
N ILE A 6 -13.42 -19.63 13.04
CA ILE A 6 -13.13 -20.41 11.83
C ILE A 6 -12.69 -21.82 12.25
N TYR A 7 -13.67 -22.73 12.38
CA TYR A 7 -13.43 -24.10 12.84
C TYR A 7 -12.57 -24.94 11.88
N THR A 8 -12.57 -24.61 10.59
CA THR A 8 -11.75 -25.29 9.57
C THR A 8 -10.25 -25.08 9.78
N ASP A 9 -9.86 -23.91 10.27
CA ASP A 9 -8.46 -23.56 10.56
C ASP A 9 -7.99 -24.20 11.88
N LEU A 10 -8.90 -24.37 12.85
CA LEU A 10 -8.61 -25.01 14.14
C LEU A 10 -8.26 -26.50 14.02
N MET A 11 -8.63 -27.16 12.92
CA MET A 11 -8.37 -28.58 12.66
C MET A 11 -7.10 -28.84 11.81
N GLU A 12 -6.35 -27.79 11.46
CA GLU A 12 -5.21 -27.91 10.55
C GLU A 12 -3.96 -28.53 11.22
N ASP A 13 -3.27 -29.39 10.47
CA ASP A 13 -2.08 -30.13 10.92
C ASP A 13 -0.91 -29.16 11.21
N PRO A 14 -0.24 -29.21 12.39
CA PRO A 14 0.73 -28.19 12.81
C PRO A 14 1.88 -27.94 11.82
N ARG A 15 2.32 -28.97 11.10
CA ARG A 15 3.41 -28.85 10.10
C ARG A 15 2.99 -28.07 8.86
N LYS A 16 1.75 -28.26 8.40
CA LYS A 16 1.21 -27.53 7.24
C LYS A 16 1.00 -26.06 7.59
N ARG A 17 0.53 -25.80 8.81
CA ARG A 17 0.39 -24.45 9.36
C ARG A 17 1.71 -23.68 9.37
N THR A 18 2.79 -24.27 9.89
CA THR A 18 4.11 -23.60 9.91
C THR A 18 4.60 -23.25 8.50
N GLY A 19 4.38 -24.12 7.52
CA GLY A 19 4.75 -23.84 6.12
C GLY A 19 3.94 -22.68 5.52
N ARG A 20 2.62 -22.65 5.73
CA ARG A 20 1.75 -21.56 5.24
C ARG A 20 2.07 -20.23 5.93
N GLU A 21 2.31 -20.24 7.23
CA GLU A 21 2.72 -19.04 7.98
C GLU A 21 4.05 -18.47 7.45
N LEU A 22 5.04 -19.32 7.15
CA LEU A 22 6.32 -18.89 6.57
C LEU A 22 6.11 -18.21 5.22
N ILE A 23 5.29 -18.80 4.34
CA ILE A 23 4.97 -18.22 3.02
C ILE A 23 4.16 -16.93 3.19
N GLY A 24 3.28 -16.85 4.18
CA GLY A 24 2.54 -15.64 4.52
C GLY A 24 3.46 -14.48 4.92
N TYR A 25 4.45 -14.74 5.80
CA TYR A 25 5.46 -13.74 6.14
C TYR A 25 6.33 -13.35 4.95
N ALA A 26 6.74 -14.31 4.11
CA ALA A 26 7.48 -14.03 2.89
C ALA A 26 6.66 -13.16 1.91
N SER A 27 5.34 -13.38 1.83
CA SER A 27 4.42 -12.59 1.00
C SER A 27 4.27 -11.16 1.53
N ILE A 28 4.23 -10.96 2.85
CA ILE A 28 4.25 -9.62 3.45
C ILE A 28 5.56 -8.91 3.12
N VAL A 29 6.71 -9.57 3.28
CA VAL A 29 8.01 -8.97 2.91
C VAL A 29 8.06 -8.64 1.42
N GLY A 30 7.56 -9.54 0.57
CA GLY A 30 7.42 -9.31 -0.87
C GLY A 30 6.52 -8.12 -1.19
N LEU A 31 5.44 -7.91 -0.44
CA LEU A 31 4.56 -6.74 -0.56
C LEU A 31 5.33 -5.44 -0.27
N TYR A 32 6.12 -5.40 0.82
CA TYR A 32 6.95 -4.24 1.15
C TYR A 32 7.96 -3.95 0.04
N LEU A 33 8.68 -4.96 -0.44
CA LEU A 33 9.66 -4.78 -1.52
C LEU A 33 8.99 -4.37 -2.84
N GLY A 34 7.82 -4.94 -3.13
CA GLY A 34 7.05 -4.63 -4.33
C GLY A 34 6.48 -3.21 -4.31
N PHE A 35 6.18 -2.63 -3.14
CA PHE A 35 5.64 -1.27 -3.03
C PHE A 35 6.68 -0.16 -3.17
N MET A 36 7.96 -0.45 -2.88
CA MET A 36 9.07 0.48 -3.04
C MET A 36 9.16 1.11 -4.44
N PRO A 37 9.17 0.34 -5.55
CA PRO A 37 9.20 0.93 -6.90
C PRO A 37 7.97 1.77 -7.23
N PHE A 38 6.79 1.46 -6.67
CA PHE A 38 5.60 2.29 -6.85
C PHE A 38 5.75 3.66 -6.19
N VAL A 39 6.35 3.73 -5.00
CA VAL A 39 6.64 5.00 -4.34
C VAL A 39 7.62 5.85 -5.17
N VAL A 40 8.65 5.23 -5.72
CA VAL A 40 9.59 5.91 -6.63
C VAL A 40 8.87 6.40 -7.91
N ALA A 41 7.99 5.58 -8.48
CA ALA A 41 7.21 5.95 -9.66
C ALA A 41 6.26 7.13 -9.38
N ILE A 42 5.64 7.18 -8.20
CA ILE A 42 4.80 8.32 -7.79
C ILE A 42 5.64 9.58 -7.66
N SER A 43 6.84 9.50 -7.06
CA SER A 43 7.76 10.64 -6.98
C SER A 43 8.11 11.19 -8.37
N GLN A 44 8.26 10.32 -9.38
CA GLN A 44 8.46 10.74 -10.77
C GLN A 44 7.21 11.34 -11.41
N LEU A 45 6.02 10.75 -11.20
CA LEU A 45 4.73 11.27 -11.69
C LEU A 45 4.40 12.66 -11.11
N THR A 46 4.85 12.91 -9.88
CA THR A 46 4.65 14.17 -9.18
C THR A 46 5.43 15.30 -9.83
N ASN A 47 6.51 15.02 -10.56
CA ASN A 47 7.33 16.04 -11.21
C ASN A 47 6.59 16.57 -12.47
N LEU A 48 5.73 17.58 -12.29
CA LEU A 48 4.82 18.07 -13.33
C LEU A 48 5.58 18.68 -14.52
N ASP A 49 6.80 19.17 -14.32
CA ASP A 49 7.70 19.64 -15.38
C ASP A 49 8.22 18.52 -16.29
N GLN A 50 8.31 17.28 -15.77
CA GLN A 50 8.61 16.10 -16.58
C GLN A 50 7.35 15.61 -17.28
N LEU A 51 6.20 15.65 -16.60
CA LEU A 51 4.92 15.22 -17.14
C LEU A 51 4.44 16.13 -18.28
N GLY A 52 4.62 17.45 -18.15
CA GLY A 52 4.29 18.44 -19.18
C GLY A 52 5.10 18.29 -20.47
N ARG A 53 6.29 17.67 -20.40
CA ARG A 53 7.08 17.31 -21.59
C ARG A 53 6.54 16.08 -22.32
N HIS A 54 5.87 15.16 -21.63
CA HIS A 54 5.27 13.95 -22.24
C HIS A 54 3.80 14.13 -22.63
N PHE A 55 3.04 14.95 -21.88
CA PHE A 55 1.62 15.18 -22.10
C PHE A 55 1.32 16.67 -22.38
N PRO A 56 1.12 17.07 -23.65
CA PRO A 56 0.90 18.48 -24.01
C PRO A 56 -0.41 19.05 -23.43
N ALA A 57 -1.39 18.20 -23.11
CA ALA A 57 -2.64 18.61 -22.45
C ALA A 57 -2.40 19.15 -21.02
N VAL A 58 -1.45 18.55 -20.29
CA VAL A 58 -1.09 18.98 -18.93
C VAL A 58 -0.36 20.33 -18.98
N HIS A 59 0.53 20.51 -19.95
CA HIS A 59 1.21 21.78 -20.19
C HIS A 59 0.22 22.91 -20.55
N GLY A 60 -0.78 22.64 -21.38
CA GLY A 60 -1.82 23.62 -21.72
C GLY A 60 -2.67 24.05 -20.53
N PHE A 61 -3.01 23.14 -19.62
CA PHE A 61 -3.77 23.43 -18.40
C PHE A 61 -2.93 24.19 -17.37
N LEU A 62 -1.67 23.79 -17.15
CA LEU A 62 -0.75 24.48 -16.23
C LEU A 62 -0.38 25.88 -16.73
N ALA A 63 -0.24 26.07 -18.04
CA ALA A 63 0.01 27.39 -18.64
C ALA A 63 -1.18 28.35 -18.48
N ALA A 64 -2.40 27.84 -18.34
CA ALA A 64 -3.59 28.66 -18.12
C ALA A 64 -3.65 29.21 -16.68
N VAL A 65 -3.03 28.53 -15.70
CA VAL A 65 -3.05 28.95 -14.29
C VAL A 65 -1.69 28.71 -13.60
N PRO A 66 -0.65 29.50 -13.95
CA PRO A 66 0.71 29.27 -13.47
C PRO A 66 0.86 29.42 -11.95
N SER A 67 0.00 30.20 -11.29
CA SER A 67 0.01 30.36 -9.82
C SER A 67 -0.47 29.12 -9.06
N LEU A 68 -1.23 28.23 -9.69
CA LEU A 68 -1.74 27.00 -9.07
C LEU A 68 -0.92 25.76 -9.46
N ALA A 69 0.05 25.87 -10.36
CA ALA A 69 0.91 24.77 -10.77
C ALA A 69 1.51 23.96 -9.58
N PRO A 70 2.17 24.59 -8.59
CA PRO A 70 2.75 23.84 -7.44
C PRO A 70 1.67 23.21 -6.53
N PHE A 71 0.46 23.78 -6.51
CA PHE A 71 -0.66 23.21 -5.76
C PHE A 71 -1.16 21.91 -6.42
N PHE A 72 -1.30 21.89 -7.75
CA PHE A 72 -1.67 20.67 -8.45
C PHE A 72 -0.58 19.60 -8.40
N GLU A 73 0.69 20.02 -8.35
CA GLU A 73 1.84 19.12 -8.20
C GLU A 73 1.75 18.34 -6.89
N SER A 74 1.65 19.07 -5.79
CA SER A 74 1.54 18.49 -4.46
C SER A 74 0.25 17.66 -4.28
N LEU A 75 -0.88 18.11 -4.81
CA LEU A 75 -2.13 17.34 -4.78
C LEU A 75 -2.02 16.04 -5.59
N GLY A 76 -1.42 16.09 -6.78
CA GLY A 76 -1.24 14.92 -7.63
C GLY A 76 -0.46 13.82 -6.93
N ALA A 77 0.61 14.18 -6.23
CA ALA A 77 1.42 13.27 -5.40
C ALA A 77 0.56 12.56 -4.35
N VAL A 78 -0.19 13.34 -3.57
CA VAL A 78 -0.99 12.84 -2.46
C VAL A 78 -2.11 11.94 -2.97
N VAL A 79 -2.81 12.36 -4.03
CA VAL A 79 -3.91 11.58 -4.63
C VAL A 79 -3.38 10.27 -5.22
N ALA A 80 -2.27 10.30 -5.95
CA ALA A 80 -1.66 9.10 -6.49
C ALA A 80 -1.28 8.13 -5.36
N LEU A 81 -0.59 8.61 -4.33
CA LEU A 81 -0.21 7.77 -3.19
C LEU A 81 -1.41 7.17 -2.47
N ARG A 82 -2.44 7.98 -2.18
CA ARG A 82 -3.68 7.50 -1.55
C ARG A 82 -4.40 6.49 -2.41
N PHE A 83 -4.38 6.65 -3.74
CA PHE A 83 -4.96 5.68 -4.67
C PHE A 83 -4.33 4.31 -4.53
N PHE A 84 -2.99 4.22 -4.47
CA PHE A 84 -2.31 2.94 -4.24
C PHE A 84 -2.57 2.37 -2.84
N MET A 85 -2.64 3.22 -1.82
CA MET A 85 -2.94 2.80 -0.44
C MET A 85 -4.33 2.16 -0.30
N MET A 86 -5.31 2.53 -1.14
CA MET A 86 -6.66 1.95 -1.10
C MET A 86 -6.68 0.45 -1.42
N PHE A 87 -5.74 -0.07 -2.23
CA PHE A 87 -5.68 -1.49 -2.59
C PHE A 87 -4.93 -2.34 -1.57
N LEU A 88 -4.07 -1.72 -0.77
CA LEU A 88 -3.24 -2.39 0.23
C LEU A 88 -4.03 -3.23 1.25
N PRO A 89 -5.12 -2.75 1.89
CA PRO A 89 -5.87 -3.57 2.83
C PRO A 89 -6.49 -4.80 2.15
N SER A 90 -6.94 -4.68 0.90
CA SER A 90 -7.47 -5.82 0.13
C SER A 90 -6.40 -6.88 -0.10
N ILE A 91 -5.18 -6.49 -0.48
CA ILE A 91 -4.07 -7.42 -0.71
C ILE A 91 -3.64 -8.07 0.61
N LEU A 92 -3.53 -7.30 1.69
CA LEU A 92 -3.22 -7.82 3.02
C LEU A 92 -4.28 -8.82 3.49
N MET A 93 -5.57 -8.55 3.26
CA MET A 93 -6.65 -9.48 3.60
C MET A 93 -6.53 -10.80 2.84
N VAL A 94 -6.26 -10.74 1.53
CA VAL A 94 -6.04 -11.93 0.71
C VAL A 94 -4.85 -12.74 1.23
N ILE A 95 -3.76 -12.09 1.65
CA ILE A 95 -2.60 -12.78 2.25
C ILE A 95 -2.97 -13.42 3.58
N PHE A 96 -3.68 -12.69 4.46
CA PHE A 96 -4.08 -13.21 5.77
C PHE A 96 -5.04 -14.39 5.65
N GLN A 97 -6.05 -14.31 4.78
CA GLN A 97 -7.01 -15.39 4.59
C GLN A 97 -6.43 -16.65 3.92
N ASN A 98 -5.42 -16.51 3.04
CA ASN A 98 -4.86 -17.66 2.32
C ASN A 98 -3.71 -18.36 3.06
N PHE A 99 -2.92 -17.61 3.82
CA PHE A 99 -1.66 -18.11 4.41
C PHE A 99 -1.67 -18.19 5.93
N PHE A 100 -2.51 -17.43 6.62
CA PHE A 100 -2.55 -17.45 8.08
C PHE A 100 -3.79 -18.20 8.56
N CYS A 101 -3.54 -19.16 9.46
CA CYS A 101 -4.59 -19.88 10.17
C CYS A 101 -5.23 -18.91 11.17
N LEU A 102 -6.43 -18.43 10.87
CA LEU A 102 -7.12 -17.39 11.63
C LEU A 102 -8.12 -18.04 12.58
N ARG A 103 -7.99 -17.79 13.88
CA ARG A 103 -8.88 -18.37 14.89
C ARG A 103 -10.29 -17.76 14.84
N ALA A 104 -10.38 -16.50 14.42
CA ALA A 104 -11.62 -15.78 14.20
C ALA A 104 -11.40 -14.60 13.23
N ASP A 105 -12.45 -14.20 12.51
CA ASP A 105 -12.37 -13.10 11.53
C ASP A 105 -12.06 -11.75 12.21
N ALA A 106 -12.57 -11.49 13.42
CA ALA A 106 -12.20 -10.28 14.17
C ALA A 106 -10.68 -10.19 14.45
N TRP A 107 -10.01 -11.33 14.65
CA TRP A 107 -8.55 -11.36 14.85
C TRP A 107 -7.81 -11.08 13.54
N ALA A 108 -8.36 -11.49 12.40
CA ALA A 108 -7.84 -11.16 11.08
C ALA A 108 -7.89 -9.64 10.85
N GLN A 109 -9.04 -9.03 11.15
CA GLN A 109 -9.24 -7.59 11.00
C GLN A 109 -8.29 -6.77 11.88
N HIS A 110 -8.12 -7.17 13.14
CA HIS A 110 -7.18 -6.50 14.04
C HIS A 110 -5.73 -6.61 13.56
N LYS A 111 -5.30 -7.81 13.14
CA LYS A 111 -3.94 -8.03 12.61
C LYS A 111 -3.72 -7.26 11.29
N LEU A 112 -4.76 -7.18 10.46
CA LEU A 112 -4.76 -6.37 9.24
C LEU A 112 -4.59 -4.90 9.57
N GLN A 113 -5.36 -4.36 10.51
CA GLN A 113 -5.25 -2.96 10.92
C GLN A 113 -3.85 -2.63 11.44
N MET A 114 -3.27 -3.47 12.30
CA MET A 114 -1.89 -3.27 12.79
C MET A 114 -0.86 -3.33 11.65
N SER A 115 -0.98 -4.32 10.76
CA SER A 115 -0.02 -4.49 9.65
C SER A 115 -0.13 -3.35 8.64
N TYR A 116 -1.36 -2.92 8.32
CA TYR A 116 -1.66 -1.79 7.47
C TYR A 116 -1.14 -0.48 8.07
N PHE A 117 -1.33 -0.26 9.38
CA PHE A 117 -0.79 0.91 10.08
C PHE A 117 0.73 0.99 9.97
N TRP A 118 1.45 -0.09 10.28
CA TRP A 118 2.92 -0.11 10.16
C TRP A 118 3.38 0.13 8.72
N PHE A 119 2.67 -0.41 7.75
CA PHE A 119 2.95 -0.18 6.34
C PHE A 119 2.80 1.31 5.99
N LEU A 120 1.66 1.91 6.33
CA LEU A 120 1.43 3.35 6.12
C LEU A 120 2.54 4.19 6.76
N VAL A 121 2.88 3.93 8.03
CA VAL A 121 3.90 4.69 8.75
C VAL A 121 5.26 4.60 8.04
N ILE A 122 5.72 3.40 7.68
CA ILE A 122 7.01 3.21 7.02
C ILE A 122 7.04 3.93 5.66
N PHE A 123 6.00 3.76 4.85
CA PHE A 123 5.97 4.32 3.49
C PHE A 123 5.72 5.83 3.48
N GLU A 124 4.86 6.35 4.36
CA GLU A 124 4.58 7.78 4.43
C GLU A 124 5.80 8.55 4.97
N ILE A 125 6.55 7.98 5.93
CA ILE A 125 7.84 8.52 6.38
C ILE A 125 8.87 8.46 5.24
N LEU A 126 8.96 7.35 4.51
CA LEU A 126 9.90 7.19 3.40
C LEU A 126 9.60 8.18 2.26
N VAL A 127 8.32 8.34 1.88
CA VAL A 127 7.89 9.34 0.90
C VAL A 127 8.26 10.75 1.37
N THR A 128 7.98 11.09 2.63
CA THR A 128 8.27 12.42 3.19
C THR A 128 9.78 12.69 3.23
N GLY A 129 10.59 11.69 3.60
CA GLY A 129 12.05 11.81 3.65
C GLY A 129 12.71 11.88 2.25
N VAL A 130 12.17 11.15 1.28
CA VAL A 130 12.62 11.26 -0.13
C VAL A 130 12.21 12.60 -0.71
N GLY A 131 10.98 13.05 -0.45
CA GLY A 131 10.47 14.33 -0.93
C GLY A 131 11.20 15.54 -0.36
N SER A 132 11.80 15.44 0.84
CA SER A 132 12.65 16.51 1.39
C SER A 132 14.12 16.44 0.96
N SER A 133 14.56 15.30 0.42
CA SER A 133 15.93 15.09 -0.06
C SER A 133 16.09 15.32 -1.57
N LEU A 134 15.01 15.64 -2.28
CA LEU A 134 14.96 15.99 -3.70
C LEU A 134 14.78 17.51 -3.85
#